data_AF-D6GT95-F1
#
_entry.id   AF-D6GT95-F1
#
_cell.length_a   1.000
_cell.length_b   1.000
_cell.length_c   1.000
_cell.angle_alpha   90.00
_cell.angle_beta   90.00
_cell.angle_gamma   90.00
#
_symmetry.space_group_name_H-M   'P 1'
#
loop_
_entity.id
_entity.type
_entity.pdbx_description
1 polymer ?
#
loop_
_entity_poly.entity_id
_entity_poly.type
_entity_poly.pdbx_seq_one_letter_code
_entity_poly.pdbx_strand_id
1 'polypeptide(L)'
;MSDTDLLYFKERLDTIDWNGDFEKADKENYEILDKLCEEIEAELGRNRNSEIIAKALLLLAENVGCIEDFERYEENFVNRLVQDNLLTKEQSELFYHNTNRRQG
;
A
#
# COMPACT_ATOMS: atom_id res chain seq x y z
N MET A 1 -9.15 7.86 7.73
CA MET A 1 -9.44 6.62 7.00
C MET A 1 -10.42 5.75 7.77
N SER A 2 -11.35 5.14 7.03
CA SER A 2 -12.44 4.28 7.46
C SER A 2 -12.56 3.10 6.49
N ASP A 3 -13.39 2.09 6.80
CA ASP A 3 -13.60 0.96 5.87
C ASP A 3 -14.19 1.43 4.53
N THR A 4 -14.99 2.49 4.51
CA THR A 4 -15.51 3.09 3.27
C THR A 4 -14.40 3.69 2.42
N ASP A 5 -13.41 4.33 3.04
CA ASP A 5 -12.25 4.87 2.31
C ASP A 5 -11.42 3.73 1.69
N LEU A 6 -11.20 2.64 2.43
CA LEU A 6 -10.49 1.46 1.92
C LEU A 6 -11.25 0.77 0.79
N LEU A 7 -12.57 0.65 0.89
CA LEU A 7 -13.40 0.11 -0.17
C LEU A 7 -13.24 0.94 -1.46
N TYR A 8 -13.24 2.27 -1.33
CA TYR A 8 -13.02 3.16 -2.47
C TYR A 8 -11.65 2.92 -3.13
N PHE A 9 -10.56 2.78 -2.36
CA PHE A 9 -9.25 2.45 -2.93
C PHE A 9 -9.26 1.10 -3.65
N LYS A 10 -9.83 0.07 -3.03
CA LYS A 10 -9.93 -1.27 -3.60
C LYS A 10 -10.72 -1.26 -4.91
N GLU A 11 -11.89 -0.64 -4.93
CA GLU A 11 -12.71 -0.53 -6.15
C GLU A 11 -11.95 0.16 -7.28
N ARG A 12 -11.19 1.22 -6.97
CA ARG A 12 -10.36 1.89 -8.00
C ARG A 12 -9.28 0.98 -8.56
N LEU A 13 -8.54 0.27 -7.70
CA LEU A 13 -7.51 -0.70 -8.12
C LEU A 13 -8.11 -1.83 -8.97
N ASP A 14 -9.25 -2.37 -8.55
CA ASP A 14 -9.96 -3.46 -9.25
C ASP A 14 -10.49 -3.03 -10.63
N THR A 15 -10.70 -1.73 -10.85
CA THR A 15 -11.19 -1.19 -12.15
C THR A 15 -10.10 -0.81 -13.14
N ILE A 16 -8.82 -0.93 -12.78
CA ILE A 16 -7.71 -0.63 -13.69
C ILE A 16 -7.72 -1.61 -14.87
N ASP A 17 -7.78 -1.08 -16.09
CA ASP A 17 -7.72 -1.88 -17.31
C ASP A 17 -6.29 -2.26 -17.69
N TRP A 18 -5.76 -3.28 -17.02
CA TRP A 18 -4.45 -3.85 -17.30
C TRP A 18 -4.32 -4.51 -18.68
N ASN A 19 -5.44 -4.77 -19.38
CA ASN A 19 -5.42 -5.37 -20.72
C ASN A 19 -5.41 -4.32 -21.85
N GLY A 20 -5.65 -3.06 -21.51
CA GLY A 20 -5.65 -1.94 -22.45
C GLY A 20 -4.27 -1.32 -22.60
N ASP A 21 -4.16 -0.05 -22.22
CA ASP A 21 -2.90 0.71 -22.23
C ASP A 21 -2.13 0.46 -20.93
N PHE A 22 -1.07 -0.34 -21.01
CA PHE A 22 -0.26 -0.72 -19.85
C PHE A 22 0.38 0.50 -19.16
N GLU A 23 0.93 1.46 -19.91
CA GLU A 23 1.60 2.64 -19.31
C GLU A 23 0.60 3.51 -18.55
N LYS A 24 -0.62 3.62 -19.09
CA LYS A 24 -1.72 4.29 -18.41
C LYS A 24 -2.16 3.52 -17.15
N ALA A 25 -2.32 2.21 -17.24
CA ALA A 25 -2.73 1.36 -16.12
C ALA A 25 -1.72 1.40 -14.97
N ASP A 26 -0.43 1.29 -15.31
CA ASP A 26 0.68 1.37 -14.37
C ASP A 26 0.74 2.72 -13.66
N LYS A 27 0.61 3.82 -14.41
CA LYS A 27 0.51 5.16 -13.83
C LYS A 27 -0.68 5.32 -12.90
N GLU A 28 -1.86 4.85 -13.30
CA GLU A 28 -3.08 4.94 -12.49
C GLU A 28 -2.93 4.12 -11.19
N ASN A 29 -2.34 2.93 -11.28
CA ASN A 29 -2.01 2.11 -10.10
C ASN A 29 -1.14 2.89 -9.12
N TYR A 30 -0.03 3.47 -9.59
CA TYR A 30 0.87 4.25 -8.76
C TYR A 30 0.18 5.45 -8.11
N GLU A 31 -0.62 6.21 -8.85
CA GLU A 31 -1.36 7.36 -8.29
C GLU A 31 -2.31 6.93 -7.15
N ILE A 32 -2.95 5.77 -7.28
CA ILE A 32 -3.86 5.23 -6.27
C ILE A 32 -3.07 4.74 -5.03
N LEU A 33 -1.99 3.98 -5.23
CA LEU A 33 -1.17 3.44 -4.15
C LEU A 33 -0.44 4.54 -3.37
N ASP A 34 0.04 5.59 -4.05
CA ASP A 34 0.64 6.75 -3.39
C ASP A 34 -0.35 7.47 -2.48
N LYS A 35 -1.58 7.64 -2.98
CA LYS A 35 -2.64 8.26 -2.20
C LYS A 35 -3.02 7.40 -1.00
N LEU A 36 -3.03 6.07 -1.15
CA LEU A 36 -3.21 5.15 -0.03
C LEU A 36 -2.09 5.32 1.02
N CYS A 37 -0.84 5.45 0.59
CA CYS A 37 0.31 5.69 1.48
C CYS A 37 0.18 7.00 2.26
N GLU A 38 -0.25 8.09 1.60
CA GLU A 38 -0.51 9.38 2.26
C GLU A 38 -1.58 9.25 3.36
N GLU A 39 -2.67 8.51 3.11
CA GLU A 39 -3.73 8.32 4.09
C GLU A 39 -3.28 7.43 5.27
N ILE A 40 -2.46 6.41 5.02
CA ILE A 40 -1.83 5.58 6.06
C ILE A 40 -0.97 6.46 6.97
N GLU A 41 -0.04 7.25 6.40
CA GLU A 41 0.86 8.11 7.17
C GLU A 41 0.10 9.18 7.96
N ALA A 42 -0.96 9.75 7.38
CA ALA A 42 -1.83 10.70 8.06
C ALA A 42 -2.58 10.09 9.26
N GLU A 43 -3.05 8.84 9.15
CA GLU A 43 -3.71 8.14 10.27
C GLU A 43 -2.73 7.73 11.36
N LEU A 44 -1.51 7.30 11.01
CA LEU A 44 -0.44 7.03 11.96
C LEU A 44 -0.07 8.28 12.76
N GLY A 45 0.07 9.44 12.10
CA GLY A 45 0.32 10.72 12.77
C GLY A 45 -0.79 11.19 13.70
N ARG A 46 -2.03 10.69 13.51
CA ARG A 46 -3.18 10.93 14.40
C ARG A 46 -3.26 9.93 15.55
N ASN A 47 -2.34 8.96 15.62
CA ASN A 47 -2.30 7.89 16.60
C ASN A 47 -3.61 7.06 16.63
N ARG A 48 -4.18 6.82 15.44
CA ARG A 48 -5.50 6.19 15.27
C ARG A 48 -5.41 4.71 14.87
N ASN A 49 -6.54 4.05 15.13
CA ASN A 49 -6.94 2.66 14.94
C ASN A 49 -5.96 1.71 14.20
N SER A 50 -5.35 0.78 14.95
CA SER A 50 -4.45 -0.26 14.41
C SER A 50 -5.11 -1.16 13.35
N GLU A 51 -6.42 -1.38 13.42
CA GLU A 51 -7.12 -2.29 12.49
C GLU A 51 -7.19 -1.70 11.07
N ILE A 52 -7.49 -0.40 10.95
CA ILE A 52 -7.61 0.23 9.62
C ILE A 52 -6.24 0.31 8.93
N ILE A 53 -5.17 0.56 9.70
CA ILE A 53 -3.80 0.54 9.20
C ILE A 53 -3.44 -0.86 8.71
N ALA A 54 -3.77 -1.91 9.46
CA ALA A 54 -3.52 -3.28 9.05
C ALA A 54 -4.21 -3.62 7.71
N LYS A 55 -5.49 -3.27 7.54
CA LYS A 55 -6.22 -3.48 6.28
C LYS A 55 -5.62 -2.68 5.12
N ALA A 56 -5.17 -1.45 5.37
CA ALA A 56 -4.55 -0.61 4.36
C ALA A 56 -3.20 -1.16 3.89
N LEU A 57 -2.37 -1.64 4.81
CA LEU A 57 -1.08 -2.28 4.50
C LEU A 57 -1.27 -3.56 3.69
N LEU A 58 -2.31 -4.35 4.00
CA LEU A 58 -2.66 -5.53 3.21
C LEU A 58 -3.07 -5.15 1.78
N LEU A 59 -3.92 -4.14 1.61
CA LEU A 59 -4.32 -3.65 0.28
C LEU A 59 -3.11 -3.16 -0.53
N LEU A 60 -2.19 -2.42 0.10
CA LEU A 60 -0.94 -2.00 -0.54
C LEU A 60 -0.11 -3.20 -0.98
N ALA A 61 0.08 -4.20 -0.10
CA ALA A 61 0.87 -5.40 -0.40
C ALA A 61 0.30 -6.24 -1.55
N GLU A 62 -1.02 -6.40 -1.60
CA GLU A 62 -1.72 -7.15 -2.65
C GLU A 62 -1.46 -6.57 -4.07
N ASN A 63 -1.12 -5.27 -4.15
CA ASN A 63 -0.92 -4.52 -5.39
C ASN A 63 0.56 -4.15 -5.66
N VAL A 64 1.50 -4.71 -4.90
CA VAL A 64 2.94 -4.53 -5.06
C VAL A 64 3.59 -5.84 -5.51
N GLY A 65 4.39 -5.80 -6.58
CA GLY A 65 5.03 -7.01 -7.10
C GLY A 65 6.21 -6.86 -8.06
N CYS A 66 6.52 -5.66 -8.56
CA CYS A 66 7.72 -5.41 -9.37
C CYS A 66 8.88 -4.82 -8.54
N ILE A 67 10.08 -4.74 -9.13
CA ILE A 67 11.27 -4.28 -8.40
C ILE A 67 11.15 -2.80 -8.02
N GLU A 68 10.57 -1.99 -8.90
CA GLU A 68 10.28 -0.58 -8.69
C GLU A 68 9.27 -0.38 -7.54
N ASP A 69 8.26 -1.25 -7.43
CA ASP A 69 7.31 -1.22 -6.31
C ASP A 69 8.00 -1.46 -4.97
N PHE A 70 8.96 -2.39 -4.91
CA PHE A 70 9.67 -2.70 -3.66
C PHE A 70 10.55 -1.53 -3.22
N GLU A 71 11.32 -0.93 -4.12
CA GLU A 71 12.07 0.28 -3.80
C GLU A 71 11.13 1.38 -3.26
N ARG A 72 9.98 1.55 -3.91
CA ARG A 72 9.04 2.63 -3.58
C ARG A 72 8.28 2.40 -2.27
N TYR A 73 7.63 1.26 -2.14
CA TYR A 73 6.67 0.99 -1.07
C TYR A 73 7.29 0.22 0.09
N GLU A 74 8.21 -0.69 -0.18
CA GLU A 74 8.90 -1.41 0.90
C GLU A 74 9.98 -0.53 1.53
N GLU A 75 10.95 -0.09 0.72
CA GLU A 75 12.15 0.59 1.23
C GLU A 75 11.86 2.03 1.63
N ASN A 76 11.22 2.80 0.75
CA ASN A 76 11.03 4.24 0.97
C ASN A 76 9.77 4.57 1.80
N PHE A 77 8.83 3.64 1.94
CA PHE A 77 7.61 3.84 2.72
C PHE A 77 7.55 2.97 3.98
N VAL A 78 7.32 1.66 3.87
CA VAL A 78 7.10 0.80 5.05
C VAL A 78 8.33 0.76 5.96
N ASN A 79 9.53 0.55 5.42
CA ASN A 79 10.77 0.53 6.20
C ASN A 79 11.04 1.87 6.88
N ARG A 80 10.80 3.00 6.19
CA ARG A 80 10.89 4.33 6.79
C ARG A 80 9.95 4.48 7.98
N LEU A 81 8.68 4.09 7.84
CA LEU A 81 7.70 4.17 8.93
C LEU A 81 8.07 3.28 10.13
N VAL A 82 8.71 2.13 9.91
CA VAL A 82 9.25 1.29 10.98
C VAL A 82 10.44 1.97 11.67
N GLN A 83 11.36 2.56 10.90
CA GLN A 83 12.52 3.30 11.44
C GLN A 83 12.09 4.52 12.27
N ASP A 84 11.03 5.21 11.83
CA ASP A 84 10.43 6.35 12.53
C ASP A 84 9.54 5.92 13.71
N ASN A 85 9.46 4.61 13.99
CA ASN A 85 8.66 4.01 15.07
C ASN A 85 7.16 4.37 14.97
N LEU A 86 6.66 4.55 13.75
CA LEU A 86 5.25 4.78 13.43
C LEU A 86 4.50 3.47 13.16
N LEU A 87 5.19 2.47 12.59
CA LEU A 87 4.66 1.11 12.43
C LEU A 87 5.33 0.15 13.41
N THR A 88 4.53 -0.74 13.99
CA THR A 88 5.08 -1.88 14.73
C THR A 88 5.64 -2.92 13.77
N LYS A 89 6.53 -3.77 14.29
CA LYS A 89 7.06 -4.92 13.53
C LYS A 89 5.94 -5.80 12.97
N GLU A 90 4.95 -6.13 13.80
CA GLU A 90 3.80 -6.97 13.41
C GLU A 90 2.96 -6.35 12.29
N GLN A 91 2.76 -5.02 12.32
CA GLN A 91 2.06 -4.32 11.23
C GLN A 91 2.88 -4.36 9.94
N SER A 92 4.20 -4.15 9.99
CA SER A 92 5.05 -4.22 8.80
C SER A 92 5.11 -5.62 8.18
N GLU A 93 5.01 -6.67 9.02
CA GLU A 93 4.98 -8.07 8.56
C GLU A 93 3.73 -8.38 7.73
N LEU A 94 2.61 -7.68 7.95
CA LEU A 94 1.43 -7.79 7.08
C LEU A 94 1.77 -7.39 5.64
N PHE A 95 2.58 -6.36 5.46
CA PHE A 95 3.02 -5.96 4.12
C PHE A 95 3.96 -7.03 3.53
N TYR A 96 5.05 -7.35 4.24
CA TYR A 96 6.07 -8.26 3.71
C TYR A 96 5.54 -9.66 3.35
N HIS A 97 4.62 -10.21 4.15
CA HIS A 97 4.09 -11.55 3.93
C HIS A 97 3.01 -11.63 2.84
N ASN A 98 2.42 -10.51 2.44
CA ASN A 98 1.33 -10.48 1.45
C ASN A 98 1.72 -9.84 0.12
N THR A 99 2.96 -9.34 0.00
CA THR A 99 3.48 -8.91 -1.31
C THR A 99 3.75 -10.10 -2.22
N ASN A 100 3.41 -9.95 -3.50
CA ASN A 100 3.69 -10.96 -4.51
C ASN A 100 5.14 -10.83 -4.99
N ARG A 101 6.11 -11.12 -4.11
CA ARG A 101 7.51 -11.31 -4.49
C ARG A 101 7.60 -12.53 -5.41
N ARG A 102 7.43 -12.32 -6.72
CA ARG A 102 7.82 -13.32 -7.71
C ARG A 102 9.33 -13.47 -7.56
N GLN A 103 9.78 -14.58 -6.99
CA GLN A 103 11.17 -14.99 -7.09
C GLN A 103 11.45 -15.13 -8.60
N GLY A 104 12.19 -14.18 -9.15
CA GLY A 104 12.64 -14.21 -10.53
C GLY A 104 13.52 -15.41 -10.82
#